data_AF-A0AAV2SRC2-F1
#
_entry.id   AF-A0AAV2SRC2-F1
#
_cell.length_a   1.000
_cell.length_b   1.000
_cell.length_c   1.000
_cell.angle_alpha   90.00
_cell.angle_beta   90.00
_cell.angle_gamma   90.00
#
_symmetry.space_group_name_H-M   'P 1'
#
loop_
_entity.id
_entity.type
_entity.pdbx_description
1 polymer ?
#
loop_
_entity_poly.entity_id
_entity_poly.type
_entity_poly.pdbx_seq_one_letter_code
_entity_poly.pdbx_strand_id
1 'polypeptide(L)'
;MESPTGKEGQIFNIYVFMKPFNFHEKHIVPGYNSLRIRTHHVVHMVDILKQFLGYYIGLIPSVYYKVYGQRDKDGFISHTLWNCGLIISITLVLSSKEFIERVLYISWRQVLNRAVHRLYFSGINYYTLNILDKKLDNPDQRMTQDINRLCDTLGNITTKVIIAPFLIGYYTYRTYVGTGWVGPTTIYAYFFLGTIANKIVMSPVVPWVFKQEKMEGDFRFKHMQIRVNAEAIAFHVSGEVESCKTNNALDLLIKTQQRLFNQKVLHNLVKYLIDYFGSIISYLVIAVPIFSGIFSEDEDIASIVSAYSFVCMYLVFSLTSLVNLSSQVVTLAGVTHRVAQLIEVLNHLQIDWDLNTMQASSSFSNLTKKHKHSAMSSPNTEHSLTENLLLDREDNDSRVIGSDENKLDVVFILNNVTVKAPGSAKILVKDLNLEIHKGENILIMGSSSSGKSSLLRVLRGLWPVEKGSVAHDFPPGPKTVMFLPQKSFLTNGSLLEQIIYPLRLDPNNAISCSECEYLLTRLESLHMGSLVTRCGGLQADPGWNWADELSPGEQQRVAFLRLLYHRPQFAFLDEVTSAVSLDVEDLLYSSAMDLGITLISVGHRETLTKYHQFLFTLDGHSGWNIEPIANKR
;
A
#
# COMPACT_ATOMS: atom_id res chain seq x y z
N MET A 1 24.25 -23.97 -15.95
CA MET A 1 24.26 -23.26 -17.24
C MET A 1 22.92 -23.50 -17.89
N GLU A 2 21.96 -22.61 -17.65
CA GLU A 2 20.72 -22.49 -18.43
C GLU A 2 20.44 -20.98 -18.56
N SER A 3 20.32 -20.52 -19.80
CA SER A 3 20.26 -19.12 -20.21
C SER A 3 18.85 -18.53 -20.05
N PRO A 4 18.68 -17.32 -19.49
CA PRO A 4 17.41 -16.63 -19.51
C PRO A 4 17.33 -15.73 -20.76
N THR A 5 17.14 -16.32 -21.93
CA THR A 5 16.84 -15.60 -23.18
C THR A 5 15.43 -15.98 -23.62
N GLY A 6 14.46 -15.24 -23.10
CA GLY A 6 13.03 -15.49 -23.36
C GLY A 6 12.13 -14.40 -22.77
N LYS A 7 12.54 -13.13 -22.89
CA LYS A 7 11.72 -11.95 -22.58
C LYS A 7 11.94 -10.88 -23.64
N GLU A 8 11.73 -11.24 -24.90
CA GLU A 8 11.58 -10.26 -25.97
C GLU A 8 10.16 -10.37 -26.53
N GLY A 9 9.45 -9.25 -26.56
CA GLY A 9 8.22 -9.12 -27.35
C GLY A 9 6.89 -9.14 -26.61
N GLN A 10 6.77 -8.68 -25.36
CA GLN A 10 5.47 -8.15 -24.93
C GLN A 10 5.31 -6.74 -25.50
N ILE A 11 4.75 -6.70 -26.70
CA ILE A 11 4.17 -5.51 -27.32
C ILE A 11 3.33 -4.79 -26.25
N PHE A 12 3.61 -3.51 -26.08
CA PHE A 12 2.95 -2.60 -25.15
C PHE A 12 1.43 -2.63 -25.39
N ASN A 13 0.73 -3.50 -24.66
CA ASN A 13 -0.70 -3.69 -24.85
C ASN A 13 -1.44 -2.66 -24.00
N ILE A 14 -1.85 -1.56 -24.62
CA ILE A 14 -2.64 -0.49 -24.01
C ILE A 14 -3.91 -1.04 -23.32
N TYR A 15 -4.47 -2.17 -23.80
CA TYR A 15 -5.60 -2.83 -23.13
C TYR A 15 -5.23 -3.52 -21.81
N VAL A 16 -4.01 -4.07 -21.70
CA VAL A 16 -3.50 -4.63 -20.43
C VAL A 16 -3.10 -3.50 -19.47
N PHE A 17 -2.61 -2.37 -20.00
CA PHE A 17 -2.41 -1.14 -19.25
C PHE A 17 -3.73 -0.58 -18.70
N MET A 18 -4.83 -0.64 -19.46
CA MET A 18 -6.15 -0.14 -19.04
C MET A 18 -6.99 -1.14 -18.22
N LYS A 19 -6.63 -2.43 -18.16
CA LYS A 19 -7.39 -3.45 -17.42
C LYS A 19 -7.46 -3.18 -15.90
N PRO A 20 -6.37 -2.76 -15.22
CA PRO A 20 -6.44 -2.26 -13.84
C PRO A 20 -7.15 -0.90 -13.74
N PHE A 21 -7.20 -0.13 -14.83
CA PHE A 21 -7.86 1.17 -14.94
C PHE A 21 -9.36 1.10 -15.31
N ASN A 22 -10.00 -0.07 -15.39
CA ASN A 22 -11.46 -0.14 -15.19
C ASN A 22 -11.86 0.33 -13.76
N PHE A 23 -10.87 0.50 -12.87
CA PHE A 23 -10.98 1.21 -11.59
C PHE A 23 -10.92 2.76 -11.72
N HIS A 24 -10.41 3.27 -12.85
CA HIS A 24 -10.21 4.71 -13.13
C HIS A 24 -11.54 5.45 -13.30
N GLU A 25 -12.55 4.81 -13.90
CA GLU A 25 -13.88 5.39 -14.12
C GLU A 25 -14.81 5.35 -12.90
N LYS A 26 -14.67 4.38 -11.97
CA LYS A 26 -15.58 4.26 -10.82
C LYS A 26 -15.09 4.87 -9.51
N HIS A 27 -13.77 4.92 -9.25
CA HIS A 27 -13.26 5.34 -7.93
C HIS A 27 -12.31 6.55 -7.94
N ILE A 28 -11.51 6.73 -9.00
CA ILE A 28 -10.66 7.93 -9.14
C ILE A 28 -11.47 9.10 -9.71
N VAL A 29 -12.44 8.80 -10.57
CA VAL A 29 -13.38 9.74 -11.20
C VAL A 29 -14.80 9.43 -10.68
N PRO A 30 -15.16 9.73 -9.42
CA PRO A 30 -16.48 9.38 -8.91
C PRO A 30 -17.54 10.28 -9.56
N GLY A 31 -18.21 9.81 -10.61
CA GLY A 31 -19.30 10.52 -11.30
C GLY A 31 -18.91 11.87 -11.94
N TYR A 32 -19.59 12.26 -13.02
CA TYR A 32 -19.31 13.51 -13.76
C TYR A 32 -19.33 14.81 -12.91
N ASN A 33 -19.85 14.76 -11.67
CA ASN A 33 -20.02 15.93 -10.79
C ASN A 33 -19.08 15.98 -9.58
N SER A 34 -18.06 15.11 -9.47
CA SER A 34 -17.14 15.19 -8.33
C SER A 34 -16.25 16.42 -8.35
N LEU A 35 -15.96 16.95 -7.15
CA LEU A 35 -15.01 18.04 -6.92
C LEU A 35 -13.67 17.81 -7.65
N ARG A 36 -13.25 16.55 -7.78
CA ARG A 36 -11.97 16.15 -8.39
C ARG A 36 -11.94 16.37 -9.90
N ILE A 37 -13.02 16.06 -10.60
CA ILE A 37 -13.16 16.33 -12.04
C ILE A 37 -13.20 17.84 -12.28
N ARG A 38 -13.90 18.58 -11.43
CA ARG A 38 -13.89 20.05 -11.47
C ARG A 38 -12.48 20.60 -11.31
N THR A 39 -11.72 20.13 -10.31
CA THR A 39 -10.30 20.51 -10.16
C THR A 39 -9.50 20.19 -11.41
N HIS A 40 -9.71 19.01 -12.01
CA HIS A 40 -9.04 18.63 -13.24
C HIS A 40 -9.33 19.58 -14.42
N HIS A 41 -10.60 19.95 -14.63
CA HIS A 41 -10.98 20.93 -15.66
C HIS A 41 -10.40 22.32 -15.38
N VAL A 42 -10.36 22.75 -14.12
CA VAL A 42 -9.76 24.03 -13.73
C VAL A 42 -8.26 24.05 -14.06
N VAL A 43 -7.53 22.95 -13.81
CA VAL A 43 -6.11 22.85 -14.20
C VAL A 43 -5.94 23.05 -15.71
N HIS A 44 -6.78 22.42 -16.52
CA HIS A 44 -6.73 22.57 -17.99
C HIS A 44 -7.01 24.00 -18.44
N MET A 45 -8.02 24.66 -17.86
CA MET A 45 -8.30 26.06 -18.18
C MET A 45 -7.13 26.98 -17.82
N VAL A 46 -6.52 26.78 -16.65
CA VAL A 46 -5.34 27.55 -16.22
C VAL A 46 -4.15 27.28 -17.14
N ASP A 47 -3.97 26.05 -17.63
CA ASP A 47 -2.88 25.74 -18.55
C ASP A 47 -3.11 26.35 -19.95
N ILE A 48 -4.36 26.41 -20.43
CA ILE A 48 -4.70 27.15 -21.67
C ILE A 48 -4.38 28.64 -21.50
N LEU A 49 -4.76 29.26 -20.38
CA LEU A 49 -4.46 30.66 -20.07
C LEU A 49 -2.94 30.90 -20.02
N LYS A 50 -2.18 29.96 -19.44
CA LYS A 50 -0.71 29.98 -19.43
C LYS A 50 -0.15 29.99 -20.85
N GLN A 51 -0.65 29.14 -21.75
CA GLN A 51 -0.18 29.10 -23.14
C GLN A 51 -0.49 30.42 -23.89
N PHE A 52 -1.68 30.97 -23.67
CA PHE A 52 -2.07 32.25 -24.24
C PHE A 52 -1.14 33.38 -23.81
N LEU A 53 -0.92 33.55 -22.51
CA LEU A 53 0.00 34.57 -21.97
C LEU A 53 1.45 34.32 -22.43
N GLY A 54 1.89 33.06 -22.47
CA GLY A 54 3.23 32.68 -22.93
C GLY A 54 3.52 33.08 -24.38
N TYR A 55 2.53 33.01 -25.26
CA TYR A 55 2.66 33.45 -26.65
C TYR A 55 2.95 34.97 -26.74
N TYR A 56 2.19 35.80 -26.01
CA TYR A 56 2.42 37.26 -26.02
C TYR A 56 3.77 37.63 -25.41
N ILE A 57 4.20 36.93 -24.35
CA ILE A 57 5.52 37.14 -23.75
C ILE A 57 6.63 36.82 -24.75
N GLY A 58 6.46 35.76 -25.53
CA GLY A 58 7.42 35.39 -26.57
C GLY A 58 7.58 36.42 -27.69
N LEU A 59 6.54 37.20 -27.97
CA LEU A 59 6.56 38.25 -28.99
C LEU A 59 7.09 39.60 -28.48
N ILE A 60 7.36 39.73 -27.18
CA ILE A 60 7.89 40.96 -26.58
C ILE A 60 9.12 41.49 -27.33
N PRO A 61 10.16 40.67 -27.62
CA PRO A 61 11.35 41.18 -28.31
C PRO A 61 11.06 41.72 -29.71
N SER A 62 10.14 41.07 -30.46
CA SER A 62 9.75 41.49 -31.81
C SER A 62 9.11 42.88 -31.83
N VAL A 63 8.27 43.19 -30.82
CA VAL A 63 7.66 44.52 -30.66
C VAL A 63 8.71 45.56 -30.24
N TYR A 64 9.65 45.20 -29.36
CA TYR A 64 10.74 46.11 -28.99
C TYR A 64 11.62 46.48 -30.20
N TYR A 65 11.96 45.55 -31.07
CA TYR A 65 12.72 45.87 -32.30
C TYR A 65 11.99 46.89 -33.19
N LYS A 66 10.66 46.80 -33.27
CA LYS A 66 9.83 47.75 -34.01
C LYS A 66 9.83 49.15 -33.38
N VAL A 67 9.64 49.23 -32.06
CA VAL A 67 9.67 50.50 -31.31
C VAL A 67 11.05 51.16 -31.38
N TYR A 68 12.14 50.37 -31.31
CA TYR A 68 13.50 50.86 -31.47
C TYR A 68 13.78 51.37 -32.88
N GLY A 69 13.30 50.67 -33.91
CA GLY A 69 13.38 51.12 -35.30
C GLY A 69 12.71 52.47 -35.52
N GLN A 70 11.56 52.69 -34.88
CA GLN A 70 10.76 53.92 -35.00
C GLN A 70 11.18 55.04 -34.05
N ARG A 71 12.07 54.78 -33.07
CA ARG A 71 12.51 55.72 -32.03
C ARG A 71 11.38 56.37 -31.22
N ASP A 72 10.28 55.65 -31.02
CA ASP A 72 9.12 56.13 -30.26
C ASP A 72 9.30 55.94 -28.74
N LYS A 73 9.50 57.06 -28.03
CA LYS A 73 9.72 57.06 -26.57
C LYS A 73 8.44 56.81 -25.77
N ASP A 74 7.31 57.35 -26.22
CA ASP A 74 6.04 57.20 -25.51
C ASP A 74 5.50 55.77 -25.70
N GLY A 75 5.64 55.23 -26.91
CA GLY A 75 5.39 53.82 -27.21
C GLY A 75 6.25 52.89 -26.35
N PHE A 76 7.55 53.20 -26.16
CA PHE A 76 8.43 52.40 -25.32
C PHE A 76 7.95 52.29 -23.86
N ILE A 77 7.53 53.39 -23.24
CA ILE A 77 7.06 53.40 -21.86
C ILE A 77 5.75 52.62 -21.73
N SER A 78 4.80 52.88 -22.62
CA SER A 78 3.49 52.19 -22.64
C SER A 78 3.65 50.68 -22.82
N HIS A 79 4.44 50.25 -23.81
CA HIS A 79 4.72 48.84 -24.04
C HIS A 79 5.45 48.17 -22.87
N THR A 80 6.38 48.87 -22.22
CA THR A 80 7.10 48.34 -21.05
C THR A 80 6.16 48.13 -19.86
N LEU A 81 5.27 49.09 -19.57
CA LEU A 81 4.27 48.95 -18.50
C LEU A 81 3.31 47.77 -18.77
N TRP A 82 2.84 47.64 -20.02
CA TRP A 82 2.01 46.49 -20.43
C TRP A 82 2.73 45.15 -20.26
N ASN A 83 4.00 45.07 -20.68
CA ASN A 83 4.81 43.86 -20.55
C ASN A 83 5.07 43.49 -19.09
N CYS A 84 5.30 44.47 -18.20
CA CYS A 84 5.37 44.23 -16.76
C CYS A 84 4.07 43.60 -16.22
N GLY A 85 2.91 44.10 -16.65
CA GLY A 85 1.60 43.52 -16.32
C GLY A 85 1.43 42.08 -16.81
N LEU A 86 1.89 41.78 -18.03
CA LEU A 86 1.90 40.41 -18.58
C LEU A 86 2.81 39.47 -17.77
N ILE A 87 3.99 39.93 -17.35
CA ILE A 87 4.93 39.14 -16.53
C ILE A 87 4.32 38.83 -15.16
N ILE A 88 3.66 39.80 -14.52
CA ILE A 88 2.94 39.56 -13.26
C ILE A 88 1.78 38.57 -13.46
N SER A 89 1.06 38.68 -14.58
CA SER A 89 -0.05 37.79 -14.89
C SER A 89 0.40 36.34 -15.13
N ILE A 90 1.46 36.11 -15.91
CA ILE A 90 1.95 34.74 -16.15
C ILE A 90 2.50 34.10 -14.87
N THR A 91 3.16 34.88 -14.00
CA THR A 91 3.72 34.36 -12.74
C THR A 91 2.62 33.95 -11.77
N LEU A 92 1.53 34.72 -11.70
CA LEU A 92 0.32 34.35 -10.96
C LEU A 92 -0.31 33.06 -11.51
N VAL A 93 -0.45 32.95 -12.84
CA VAL A 93 -1.02 31.77 -13.51
C VAL A 93 -0.14 30.53 -13.29
N LEU A 94 1.18 30.65 -13.40
CA LEU A 94 2.13 29.57 -13.13
C LEU A 94 2.03 29.07 -11.68
N SER A 95 2.01 30.00 -10.72
CA SER A 95 1.90 29.66 -9.29
C SER A 95 0.55 28.99 -8.98
N SER A 96 -0.53 29.51 -9.58
CA SER A 96 -1.87 28.92 -9.44
C SER A 96 -1.93 27.52 -10.04
N LYS A 97 -1.31 27.31 -11.21
CA LYS A 97 -1.21 26.00 -11.84
C LYS A 97 -0.52 25.00 -10.92
N GLU A 98 0.66 25.33 -10.40
CA GLU A 98 1.42 24.44 -9.51
C GLU A 98 0.61 24.10 -8.25
N PHE A 99 -0.06 25.09 -7.66
CA PHE A 99 -0.94 24.86 -6.51
C PHE A 99 -2.06 23.85 -6.82
N ILE A 100 -2.77 24.01 -7.94
CA ILE A 100 -3.87 23.13 -8.30
C ILE A 100 -3.35 21.71 -8.65
N GLU A 101 -2.21 21.59 -9.33
CA GLU A 101 -1.55 20.29 -9.59
C GLU A 101 -1.21 19.58 -8.27
N ARG A 102 -0.74 20.30 -7.24
CA ARG A 102 -0.46 19.74 -5.90
C ARG A 102 -1.74 19.31 -5.17
N VAL A 103 -2.82 20.06 -5.27
CA VAL A 103 -4.14 19.67 -4.71
C VAL A 103 -4.65 18.40 -5.36
N LEU A 104 -4.51 18.28 -6.68
CA LEU A 104 -4.91 17.08 -7.44
C LEU A 104 -4.10 15.86 -7.00
N TYR A 105 -2.77 16.02 -6.87
CA TYR A 105 -1.88 14.99 -6.35
C TYR A 105 -2.30 14.48 -4.95
N ILE A 106 -2.57 15.39 -4.00
CA ILE A 106 -3.00 15.03 -2.63
C ILE A 106 -4.31 14.24 -2.69
N SER A 107 -5.28 14.69 -3.49
CA SER A 107 -6.59 14.05 -3.61
C SER A 107 -6.46 12.62 -4.16
N TRP A 108 -5.68 12.43 -5.22
CA TRP A 108 -5.45 11.11 -5.80
C TRP A 108 -4.71 10.18 -4.85
N ARG A 109 -3.69 10.67 -4.16
CA ARG A 109 -2.94 9.89 -3.16
C ARG A 109 -3.85 9.41 -2.03
N GLN A 110 -4.72 10.29 -1.53
CA GLN A 110 -5.69 9.96 -0.48
C GLN A 110 -6.65 8.84 -0.92
N VAL A 111 -7.17 8.92 -2.14
CA VAL A 111 -8.12 7.93 -2.67
C VAL A 111 -7.45 6.59 -2.91
N LEU A 112 -6.32 6.60 -3.61
CA LEU A 112 -5.62 5.38 -3.97
C LEU A 112 -5.09 4.64 -2.73
N ASN A 113 -4.49 5.36 -1.77
CA ASN A 113 -4.06 4.74 -0.53
C ASN A 113 -5.23 4.19 0.29
N ARG A 114 -6.36 4.92 0.39
CA ARG A 114 -7.53 4.40 1.11
C ARG A 114 -8.11 3.16 0.44
N ALA A 115 -8.14 3.10 -0.89
CA ALA A 115 -8.60 1.92 -1.62
C ALA A 115 -7.67 0.73 -1.39
N VAL A 116 -6.36 0.93 -1.51
CA VAL A 116 -5.36 -0.12 -1.26
C VAL A 116 -5.38 -0.58 0.20
N HIS A 117 -5.50 0.34 1.17
CA HIS A 117 -5.65 -0.02 2.59
C HIS A 117 -6.91 -0.84 2.85
N ARG A 118 -8.04 -0.49 2.24
CA ARG A 118 -9.28 -1.29 2.36
C ARG A 118 -9.08 -2.72 1.90
N LEU A 119 -8.38 -2.93 0.78
CA LEU A 119 -8.06 -4.28 0.28
C LEU A 119 -7.01 -5.00 1.13
N TYR A 120 -5.95 -4.29 1.53
CA TYR A 120 -4.85 -4.85 2.31
C TYR A 120 -5.28 -5.30 3.71
N PHE A 121 -6.15 -4.52 4.37
CA PHE A 121 -6.71 -4.85 5.69
C PHE A 121 -8.03 -5.63 5.62
N SER A 122 -8.50 -6.01 4.43
CA SER A 122 -9.65 -6.90 4.28
C SER A 122 -9.26 -8.34 4.61
N GLY A 123 -10.09 -9.03 5.38
CA GLY A 123 -9.85 -10.40 5.83
C GLY A 123 -8.49 -10.56 6.50
N ILE A 124 -7.64 -11.41 5.93
CA ILE A 124 -6.26 -11.65 6.39
C ILE A 124 -5.22 -11.35 5.30
N ASN A 125 -5.54 -10.50 4.32
CA ASN A 125 -4.65 -10.24 3.17
C ASN A 125 -3.26 -9.75 3.59
N TYR A 126 -3.18 -8.89 4.61
CA TYR A 126 -1.92 -8.44 5.20
C TYR A 126 -1.07 -9.59 5.77
N TYR A 127 -1.69 -10.64 6.32
CA TYR A 127 -0.97 -11.81 6.83
C TYR A 127 -0.48 -12.66 5.66
N THR A 128 -1.38 -12.98 4.73
CA THR A 128 -1.09 -13.84 3.60
C THR A 128 0.00 -13.24 2.71
N LEU A 129 -0.05 -11.94 2.42
CA LEU A 129 0.94 -11.26 1.58
C LEU A 129 2.34 -11.21 2.20
N ASN A 130 2.44 -11.06 3.53
CA ASN A 130 3.75 -10.91 4.18
C ASN A 130 4.37 -12.25 4.61
N ILE A 131 3.54 -13.24 4.95
CA ILE A 131 4.00 -14.49 5.57
C ILE A 131 3.88 -15.68 4.63
N LEU A 132 2.76 -15.82 3.90
CA LEU A 132 2.47 -17.00 3.09
C LEU A 132 2.94 -16.85 1.63
N ASP A 133 2.57 -15.74 0.98
CA ASP A 133 2.88 -15.50 -0.43
C ASP A 133 4.00 -14.45 -0.59
N LYS A 134 5.23 -14.95 -0.65
CA LYS A 134 6.43 -14.12 -0.88
C LYS A 134 6.71 -13.83 -2.36
N LYS A 135 5.75 -14.05 -3.26
CA LYS A 135 5.93 -13.73 -4.70
C LYS A 135 6.04 -12.21 -4.93
N LEU A 136 5.39 -11.41 -4.10
CA LEU A 136 5.43 -9.95 -4.19
C LEU A 136 6.58 -9.40 -3.34
N ASP A 137 7.49 -8.66 -3.95
CA ASP A 137 8.57 -7.96 -3.26
C ASP A 137 8.12 -6.60 -2.72
N ASN A 138 8.58 -6.30 -1.49
CA ASN A 138 8.44 -5.00 -0.80
C ASN A 138 7.03 -4.38 -0.90
N PRO A 139 5.97 -5.04 -0.38
CA PRO A 139 4.60 -4.54 -0.45
C PRO A 139 4.43 -3.18 0.26
N ASP A 140 5.19 -2.94 1.32
CA ASP A 140 5.27 -1.68 2.05
C ASP A 140 5.81 -0.52 1.19
N GLN A 141 6.87 -0.76 0.41
CA GLN A 141 7.40 0.21 -0.54
C GLN A 141 6.39 0.51 -1.65
N ARG A 142 5.68 -0.51 -2.15
CA ARG A 142 4.66 -0.33 -3.18
C ARG A 142 3.50 0.55 -2.67
N MET A 143 3.04 0.33 -1.44
CA MET A 143 1.96 1.12 -0.84
C MET A 143 2.39 2.56 -0.49
N THR A 144 3.64 2.78 -0.10
CA THR A 144 4.09 4.09 0.39
C THR A 144 4.74 4.95 -0.69
N GLN A 145 5.67 4.40 -1.47
CA GLN A 145 6.53 5.14 -2.39
C GLN A 145 6.03 5.04 -3.83
N ASP A 146 5.65 3.85 -4.29
CA ASP A 146 5.19 3.69 -5.67
C ASP A 146 3.85 4.41 -5.88
N ILE A 147 2.89 4.29 -4.96
CA ILE A 147 1.63 5.07 -5.04
C ILE A 147 1.92 6.58 -5.02
N ASN A 148 2.87 7.03 -4.19
CA ASN A 148 3.27 8.44 -4.16
C ASN A 148 3.82 8.90 -5.52
N ARG A 149 4.77 8.16 -6.08
CA ARG A 149 5.40 8.45 -7.38
C ARG A 149 4.38 8.38 -8.53
N LEU A 150 3.45 7.44 -8.46
CA LEU A 150 2.34 7.32 -9.42
C LEU A 150 1.49 8.58 -9.43
N CYS A 151 0.99 9.03 -8.27
CA CYS A 151 0.15 10.20 -8.18
C CYS A 151 0.86 11.49 -8.64
N ASP A 152 2.13 11.67 -8.27
CA ASP A 152 2.91 12.86 -8.66
C ASP A 152 3.19 12.86 -10.18
N THR A 153 3.59 11.71 -10.72
CA THR A 153 3.87 11.57 -12.16
C THR A 153 2.60 11.73 -13.00
N LEU A 154 1.48 11.13 -12.56
CA LEU A 154 0.19 11.22 -13.25
C LEU A 154 -0.34 12.67 -13.25
N GLY A 155 -0.14 13.42 -12.15
CA GLY A 155 -0.51 14.84 -12.07
C GLY A 155 0.22 15.67 -13.10
N ASN A 156 1.54 15.47 -13.19
CA ASN A 156 2.41 16.20 -14.10
C ASN A 156 2.22 15.84 -15.58
N ILE A 157 1.92 14.57 -15.89
CA ILE A 157 1.77 14.11 -17.28
C ILE A 157 0.42 14.52 -17.86
N THR A 158 -0.66 14.41 -17.09
CA THR A 158 -2.02 14.58 -17.64
C THR A 158 -2.24 15.98 -18.20
N THR A 159 -1.69 17.01 -17.57
CA THR A 159 -1.80 18.41 -18.05
C THR A 159 -1.02 18.62 -19.35
N LYS A 160 0.19 18.07 -19.42
CA LYS A 160 1.09 18.24 -20.57
C LYS A 160 0.68 17.42 -21.80
N VAL A 161 0.20 16.18 -21.62
CA VAL A 161 -0.22 15.30 -22.72
C VAL A 161 -1.42 15.87 -23.46
N ILE A 162 -2.37 16.46 -22.75
CA ILE A 162 -3.60 16.99 -23.35
C ILE A 162 -3.29 18.22 -24.22
N ILE A 163 -2.40 19.10 -23.76
CA ILE A 163 -2.08 20.35 -24.47
C ILE A 163 -1.02 20.19 -25.59
N ALA A 164 -0.10 19.23 -25.48
CA ALA A 164 1.00 19.09 -26.42
C ALA A 164 0.59 18.96 -27.90
N PRO A 165 -0.43 18.16 -28.29
CA PRO A 165 -0.86 18.05 -29.69
C PRO A 165 -1.38 19.38 -30.27
N PHE A 166 -2.17 20.12 -29.49
CA PHE A 166 -2.71 21.42 -29.90
C PHE A 166 -1.60 22.45 -30.07
N LEU A 167 -0.63 22.44 -29.16
CA LEU A 167 0.53 23.33 -29.20
C LEU A 167 1.41 23.06 -30.43
N ILE A 168 1.76 21.79 -30.65
CA ILE A 168 2.55 21.35 -31.79
C ILE A 168 1.82 21.69 -33.09
N GLY A 169 0.51 21.44 -33.18
CA GLY A 169 -0.29 21.80 -34.35
C GLY A 169 -0.31 23.30 -34.64
N TYR A 170 -0.59 24.13 -33.62
CA TYR A 170 -0.61 25.58 -33.75
C TYR A 170 0.75 26.15 -34.17
N TYR A 171 1.83 25.77 -33.49
CA TYR A 171 3.17 26.28 -33.82
C TYR A 171 3.71 25.72 -35.13
N THR A 172 3.34 24.50 -35.52
CA THR A 172 3.64 23.95 -36.86
C THR A 172 3.00 24.82 -37.95
N TYR A 173 1.72 25.18 -37.78
CA TYR A 173 1.02 26.07 -38.71
C TYR A 173 1.68 27.46 -38.75
N ARG A 174 2.02 28.04 -37.59
CA ARG A 174 2.69 29.35 -37.54
C ARG A 174 4.07 29.33 -38.17
N THR A 175 4.85 28.26 -38.00
CA THR A 175 6.14 28.07 -38.68
C THR A 175 5.96 27.93 -40.19
N TYR A 176 4.95 27.18 -40.64
CA TYR A 176 4.62 27.02 -42.06
C TYR A 176 4.30 28.38 -42.72
N VAL A 177 3.49 29.22 -42.07
CA VAL A 177 3.15 30.55 -42.58
C VAL A 177 4.40 31.45 -42.72
N GLY A 178 5.35 31.36 -41.78
CA GLY A 178 6.54 32.20 -41.79
C GLY A 178 7.68 31.73 -42.70
N THR A 179 7.83 30.42 -42.89
CA THR A 179 9.03 29.82 -43.52
C THR A 179 8.71 28.83 -44.63
N GLY A 180 7.43 28.62 -44.94
CA GLY A 180 6.96 27.60 -45.89
C GLY A 180 7.20 26.18 -45.38
N TRP A 181 7.21 25.21 -46.30
CA TRP A 181 7.42 23.79 -45.97
C TRP A 181 8.81 23.46 -45.42
N VAL A 182 9.82 24.29 -45.73
CA VAL A 182 11.21 24.05 -45.32
C VAL A 182 11.36 24.09 -43.80
N GLY A 183 10.66 24.99 -43.12
CA GLY A 183 10.79 25.14 -41.67
C GLY A 183 10.26 23.96 -40.86
N PRO A 184 8.97 23.59 -40.98
CA PRO A 184 8.43 22.46 -40.25
C PRO A 184 9.19 21.16 -40.56
N THR A 185 9.48 20.87 -41.83
CA THR A 185 10.16 19.63 -42.23
C THR A 185 11.56 19.50 -41.62
N THR A 186 12.33 20.58 -41.59
CA THR A 186 13.66 20.61 -40.95
C THR A 186 13.56 20.38 -39.45
N ILE A 187 12.61 21.04 -38.78
CA ILE A 187 12.39 20.90 -37.32
C ILE A 187 11.95 19.47 -36.97
N TYR A 188 11.03 18.88 -37.75
CA TYR A 188 10.60 17.49 -37.55
C TYR A 188 11.74 16.49 -37.81
N ALA A 189 12.55 16.69 -38.86
CA ALA A 189 13.71 15.85 -39.13
C ALA A 189 14.71 15.89 -37.97
N TYR A 190 15.00 17.09 -37.46
CA TYR A 190 15.84 17.27 -36.28
C TYR A 190 15.28 16.55 -35.05
N PHE A 191 13.97 16.68 -34.82
CA PHE A 191 13.28 16.03 -33.71
C PHE A 191 13.39 14.50 -33.77
N PHE A 192 13.18 13.89 -34.94
CA PHE A 192 13.29 12.44 -35.10
C PHE A 192 14.71 11.95 -34.81
N LEU A 193 15.73 12.64 -35.33
CA LEU A 193 17.13 12.34 -35.05
C LEU A 193 17.46 12.46 -33.56
N GLY A 194 17.02 13.55 -32.91
CA GLY A 194 17.21 13.76 -31.47
C GLY A 194 16.52 12.70 -30.61
N THR A 195 15.32 12.25 -31.00
CA THR A 195 14.57 11.22 -30.27
C THR A 195 15.28 9.86 -30.34
N ILE A 196 15.79 9.48 -31.51
CA ILE A 196 16.56 8.24 -31.70
C ILE A 196 17.84 8.29 -30.85
N ALA A 197 18.57 9.39 -30.89
CA ALA A 197 19.78 9.59 -30.08
C ALA A 197 19.47 9.48 -28.58
N ASN A 198 18.43 10.15 -28.10
CA ASN A 198 18.01 10.07 -26.69
C ASN A 198 17.63 8.65 -26.25
N LYS A 199 16.92 7.89 -27.10
CA LYS A 199 16.51 6.52 -26.79
C LYS A 199 17.69 5.57 -26.66
N ILE A 200 18.66 5.65 -27.57
CA ILE A 200 19.87 4.80 -27.55
C ILE A 200 20.64 5.00 -26.25
N VAL A 201 20.80 6.26 -25.81
CA VAL A 201 21.56 6.59 -24.60
C VAL A 201 20.77 6.30 -23.32
N MET A 202 19.43 6.32 -23.35
CA MET A 202 18.61 5.98 -22.19
C MET A 202 18.59 4.47 -21.87
N SER A 203 18.62 3.61 -22.89
CA SER A 203 18.52 2.15 -22.75
C SER A 203 19.44 1.54 -21.67
N PRO A 204 20.74 1.86 -21.59
CA PRO A 204 21.62 1.31 -20.55
C PRO A 204 21.35 1.87 -19.15
N VAL A 205 20.70 3.02 -18.99
CA VAL A 205 20.47 3.69 -17.69
C VAL A 205 19.36 2.98 -16.89
N VAL A 206 18.31 2.52 -17.58
CA VAL A 206 17.09 1.99 -16.96
C VAL A 206 17.35 0.83 -15.97
N PRO A 207 18.12 -0.22 -16.30
CA PRO A 207 18.39 -1.33 -15.36
C PRO A 207 19.09 -0.89 -14.08
N TRP A 208 19.98 0.11 -14.16
CA TRP A 208 20.70 0.63 -12.99
C TRP A 208 19.80 1.42 -12.05
N VAL A 209 18.77 2.11 -12.57
CA VAL A 209 17.77 2.79 -11.74
C VAL A 209 17.01 1.78 -10.88
N PHE A 210 16.52 0.69 -11.47
CA PHE A 210 15.85 -0.38 -10.72
C PHE A 210 16.77 -1.03 -9.70
N LYS A 211 18.04 -1.26 -10.06
CA LYS A 211 19.02 -1.82 -9.14
C LYS A 211 19.28 -0.88 -7.96
N GLN A 212 19.39 0.44 -8.18
CA GLN A 212 19.53 1.42 -7.11
C GLN A 212 18.34 1.33 -6.14
N GLU A 213 17.11 1.38 -6.64
CA GLU A 213 15.89 1.34 -5.80
C GLU A 213 15.84 0.09 -4.94
N LYS A 214 16.23 -1.08 -5.49
CA LYS A 214 16.32 -2.32 -4.72
C LYS A 214 17.36 -2.22 -3.60
N MET A 215 18.59 -1.79 -3.91
CA MET A 215 19.66 -1.67 -2.92
C MET A 215 19.29 -0.65 -1.82
N GLU A 216 18.56 0.41 -2.17
CA GLU A 216 18.08 1.41 -1.21
C GLU A 216 16.98 0.84 -0.30
N GLY A 217 16.08 0.00 -0.85
CA GLY A 217 15.13 -0.79 -0.07
C GLY A 217 15.82 -1.75 0.91
N ASP A 218 16.79 -2.53 0.43
CA ASP A 218 17.56 -3.47 1.26
C ASP A 218 18.33 -2.75 2.38
N PHE A 219 18.90 -1.57 2.10
CA PHE A 219 19.59 -0.75 3.09
C PHE A 219 18.63 -0.21 4.17
N ARG A 220 17.45 0.28 3.79
CA ARG A 220 16.41 0.72 4.75
C ARG A 220 15.90 -0.44 5.59
N PHE A 221 15.69 -1.60 4.98
CA PHE A 221 15.29 -2.81 5.70
C PHE A 221 16.35 -3.23 6.72
N LYS A 222 17.64 -3.14 6.39
CA LYS A 222 18.74 -3.40 7.32
C LYS A 222 18.69 -2.48 8.55
N HIS A 223 18.44 -1.19 8.35
CA HIS A 223 18.25 -0.25 9.46
C HIS A 223 17.01 -0.54 10.30
N MET A 224 15.89 -0.93 9.65
CA MET A 224 14.68 -1.33 10.36
C MET A 224 14.94 -2.56 11.26
N GLN A 225 15.68 -3.55 10.76
CA GLN A 225 16.07 -4.72 11.56
C GLN A 225 16.92 -4.34 12.77
N ILE A 226 17.88 -3.42 12.61
CA ILE A 226 18.70 -2.93 13.73
C ILE A 226 17.83 -2.22 14.75
N ARG A 227 16.91 -1.35 14.31
CA ARG A 227 15.98 -0.64 15.21
C ARG A 227 15.12 -1.60 16.03
N VAL A 228 14.53 -2.61 15.38
CA VAL A 228 13.62 -3.57 16.03
C VAL A 228 14.38 -4.51 16.99
N ASN A 229 15.67 -4.74 16.77
CA ASN A 229 16.48 -5.66 17.58
C ASN A 229 17.62 -4.94 18.31
N ALA A 230 17.46 -3.64 18.59
CA ALA A 230 18.54 -2.81 19.11
C ALA A 230 19.07 -3.31 20.45
N GLU A 231 18.17 -3.71 21.34
CA GLU A 231 18.52 -4.26 22.65
C GLU A 231 19.29 -5.58 22.53
N ALA A 232 18.81 -6.52 21.71
CA ALA A 232 19.49 -7.80 21.47
C ALA A 232 20.90 -7.60 20.88
N ILE A 233 21.07 -6.65 19.95
CA ILE A 233 22.37 -6.30 19.37
C ILE A 233 23.30 -5.70 20.44
N ALA A 234 22.76 -4.85 21.32
CA ALA A 234 23.50 -4.22 22.41
C ALA A 234 23.97 -5.24 23.45
N PHE A 235 23.13 -6.22 23.81
CA PHE A 235 23.50 -7.34 24.69
C PHE A 235 24.69 -8.15 24.14
N HIS A 236 24.74 -8.36 22.83
CA HIS A 236 25.85 -9.03 22.18
C HIS A 236 27.06 -8.12 21.91
N VAL A 237 27.01 -6.83 22.32
CA VAL A 237 28.04 -5.82 22.05
C VAL A 237 28.46 -5.82 20.56
N SER A 238 27.48 -6.06 19.67
CA SER A 238 27.74 -6.35 18.25
C SER A 238 27.82 -5.10 17.37
N GLY A 239 28.12 -3.94 17.95
CA GLY A 239 28.13 -2.65 17.25
C GLY A 239 29.07 -2.63 16.04
N GLU A 240 30.31 -3.13 16.19
CA GLU A 240 31.28 -3.19 15.09
C GLU A 240 30.87 -4.17 13.98
N VAL A 241 30.30 -5.31 14.36
CA VAL A 241 29.83 -6.33 13.42
C VAL A 241 28.66 -5.80 12.59
N GLU A 242 27.68 -5.19 13.25
CA GLU A 242 26.52 -4.60 12.57
C GLU A 242 26.90 -3.34 11.78
N SER A 243 27.89 -2.56 12.24
CA SER A 243 28.50 -1.48 11.47
C SER A 243 29.14 -2.00 10.18
N CYS A 244 29.97 -3.05 10.24
CA CYS A 244 30.58 -3.67 9.06
C CYS A 244 29.52 -4.19 8.08
N LYS A 245 28.51 -4.91 8.55
CA LYS A 245 27.42 -5.42 7.69
C LYS A 245 26.61 -4.29 7.05
N THR A 246 26.33 -3.23 7.80
CA THR A 246 25.55 -2.09 7.33
C THR A 246 26.35 -1.26 6.33
N ASN A 247 27.65 -1.05 6.58
CA ASN A 247 28.57 -0.41 5.65
C ASN A 247 28.75 -1.23 4.37
N ASN A 248 28.76 -2.57 4.42
CA ASN A 248 28.78 -3.39 3.22
C ASN A 248 27.52 -3.17 2.35
N ALA A 249 26.34 -3.06 2.98
CA ALA A 249 25.10 -2.75 2.26
C ALA A 249 25.14 -1.33 1.66
N LEU A 250 25.67 -0.35 2.41
CA LEU A 250 25.88 1.01 1.95
C LEU A 250 26.88 1.07 0.78
N ASP A 251 28.01 0.36 0.85
CA ASP A 251 29.02 0.33 -0.21
C ASP A 251 28.46 -0.25 -1.50
N LEU A 252 27.62 -1.29 -1.42
CA LEU A 252 26.93 -1.85 -2.58
C LEU A 252 25.93 -0.84 -3.17
N LEU A 253 25.22 -0.09 -2.33
CA LEU A 253 24.34 1.00 -2.74
C LEU A 253 25.13 2.12 -3.43
N ILE A 254 26.20 2.62 -2.81
CA ILE A 254 27.06 3.69 -3.34
C ILE A 254 27.69 3.25 -4.67
N LYS A 255 28.26 2.05 -4.76
CA LYS A 255 28.81 1.52 -6.02
C LYS A 255 27.77 1.47 -7.13
N THR A 256 26.53 1.13 -6.78
CA THR A 256 25.41 1.12 -7.74
C THR A 256 25.01 2.54 -8.15
N GLN A 257 24.89 3.47 -7.20
CA GLN A 257 24.60 4.89 -7.44
C GLN A 257 25.67 5.55 -8.30
N GLN A 258 26.95 5.31 -8.02
CA GLN A 258 28.06 5.85 -8.77
C GLN A 258 28.06 5.35 -10.22
N ARG A 259 27.83 4.05 -10.44
CA ARG A 259 27.69 3.50 -11.80
C ARG A 259 26.51 4.11 -12.54
N LEU A 260 25.37 4.30 -11.87
CA LEU A 260 24.22 4.98 -12.46
C LEU A 260 24.56 6.43 -12.82
N PHE A 261 25.24 7.16 -11.93
CA PHE A 261 25.65 8.54 -12.17
C PHE A 261 26.56 8.65 -13.39
N ASN A 262 27.58 7.78 -13.47
CA ASN A 262 28.50 7.75 -14.61
C ASN A 262 27.77 7.51 -15.94
N GLN A 263 26.75 6.63 -15.95
CA GLN A 263 25.91 6.41 -17.14
C GLN A 263 25.02 7.62 -17.45
N LYS A 264 24.49 8.31 -16.42
CA LYS A 264 23.66 9.51 -16.58
C LYS A 264 24.44 10.70 -17.17
N VAL A 265 25.75 10.80 -16.96
CA VAL A 265 26.55 11.89 -17.54
C VAL A 265 26.45 11.91 -19.06
N LEU A 266 26.62 10.76 -19.71
CA LEU A 266 26.50 10.65 -21.17
C LEU A 266 25.08 10.99 -21.65
N HIS A 267 24.05 10.52 -20.93
CA HIS A 267 22.66 10.85 -21.21
C HIS A 267 22.39 12.35 -21.13
N ASN A 268 22.83 13.00 -20.05
CA ASN A 268 22.65 14.43 -19.86
C ASN A 268 23.38 15.24 -20.92
N LEU A 269 24.61 14.84 -21.29
CA LEU A 269 25.38 15.49 -22.34
C LEU A 269 24.63 15.48 -23.67
N VAL A 270 24.13 14.32 -24.10
CA VAL A 270 23.39 14.20 -25.37
C VAL A 270 22.09 15.01 -25.31
N LYS A 271 21.37 14.97 -24.19
CA LYS A 271 20.17 15.78 -23.98
C LYS A 271 20.46 17.28 -24.15
N TYR A 272 21.48 17.80 -23.45
CA TYR A 272 21.80 19.22 -23.53
C TYR A 272 22.27 19.64 -24.92
N LEU A 273 23.05 18.80 -25.62
CA LEU A 273 23.43 19.08 -27.01
C LEU A 273 22.18 19.23 -27.88
N ILE A 274 21.20 18.33 -27.77
CA ILE A 274 19.94 18.41 -28.52
C ILE A 274 19.13 19.67 -28.14
N ASP A 275 19.09 20.06 -26.88
CA ASP A 275 18.36 21.26 -26.46
C ASP A 275 19.00 22.54 -27.03
N TYR A 276 20.32 22.67 -26.98
CA TYR A 276 21.03 23.85 -27.47
C TYR A 276 21.12 23.91 -29.00
N PHE A 277 21.39 22.80 -29.69
CA PHE A 277 21.38 22.78 -31.17
C PHE A 277 20.01 23.13 -31.75
N GLY A 278 18.93 22.82 -31.03
CA GLY A 278 17.57 23.19 -31.42
C GLY A 278 17.37 24.71 -31.58
N SER A 279 18.05 25.51 -30.75
CA SER A 279 18.04 26.97 -30.85
C SER A 279 18.73 27.48 -32.12
N ILE A 280 19.84 26.84 -32.52
CA ILE A 280 20.60 27.19 -33.73
C ILE A 280 19.80 26.84 -34.99
N ILE A 281 19.18 25.66 -35.01
CA ILE A 281 18.33 25.21 -36.13
C ILE A 281 17.17 26.17 -36.37
N SER A 282 16.61 26.74 -35.29
CA SER A 282 15.53 27.73 -35.38
C SER A 282 15.94 28.98 -36.17
N TYR A 283 17.21 29.41 -36.10
CA TYR A 283 17.73 30.52 -36.91
C TYR A 283 18.12 30.10 -38.33
N LEU A 284 18.70 28.91 -38.50
CA LEU A 284 19.06 28.38 -39.83
C LEU A 284 17.84 28.21 -40.73
N VAL A 285 16.71 27.81 -40.17
CA VAL A 285 15.43 27.67 -40.89
C VAL A 285 14.94 29.02 -41.44
N ILE A 286 15.14 30.11 -40.69
CA ILE A 286 14.69 31.46 -41.08
C ILE A 286 15.63 32.09 -42.10
N ALA A 287 16.90 31.68 -42.13
CA ALA A 287 17.87 32.16 -43.11
C ALA A 287 17.44 31.84 -44.55
N VAL A 288 16.83 30.68 -44.80
CA VAL A 288 16.42 30.25 -46.15
C VAL A 288 15.48 31.26 -46.83
N PRO A 289 14.30 31.63 -46.27
CA PRO A 289 13.41 32.58 -46.92
C PRO A 289 14.01 33.99 -47.04
N ILE A 290 14.81 34.43 -46.08
CA ILE A 290 15.48 35.75 -46.10
C ILE A 290 16.51 35.83 -47.24
N PHE A 291 17.43 34.87 -47.32
CA PHE A 291 18.45 34.87 -48.37
C PHE A 291 17.89 34.52 -49.75
N SER A 292 16.71 33.90 -49.83
CA SER A 292 16.00 33.69 -51.10
C SER A 292 15.29 34.93 -51.65
N GLY A 293 15.29 36.05 -50.91
CA GLY A 293 14.72 37.32 -51.37
C GLY A 293 13.20 37.41 -51.32
N ILE A 294 12.54 36.59 -50.49
CA ILE A 294 11.07 36.60 -50.34
C ILE A 294 10.58 37.83 -49.56
N PHE A 295 11.42 38.39 -48.68
CA PHE A 295 11.14 39.59 -47.91
C PHE A 295 11.79 40.81 -48.57
N SER A 296 11.06 41.92 -48.70
CA SER A 296 11.56 43.17 -49.27
C SER A 296 12.49 43.92 -48.31
N GLU A 297 13.45 44.68 -48.83
CA GLU A 297 14.42 45.45 -48.03
C GLU A 297 13.77 46.52 -47.12
N ASP A 298 12.53 46.95 -47.42
CA ASP A 298 11.77 47.94 -46.64
C ASP A 298 11.01 47.37 -45.43
N GLU A 299 10.99 46.04 -45.24
CA GLU A 299 10.33 45.43 -44.08
C GLU A 299 11.22 45.45 -42.82
N ASP A 300 10.62 45.49 -41.63
CA ASP A 300 11.33 45.40 -40.34
C ASP A 300 11.92 44.00 -40.12
N ILE A 301 12.98 43.65 -40.86
CA ILE A 301 13.62 42.31 -40.88
C ILE A 301 13.94 41.85 -39.45
N ALA A 302 14.42 42.76 -38.59
CA ALA A 302 14.73 42.44 -37.19
C ALA A 302 13.49 42.00 -36.37
N SER A 303 12.34 42.65 -36.58
CA SER A 303 11.09 42.31 -35.90
C SER A 303 10.54 40.96 -36.38
N ILE A 304 10.61 40.71 -37.69
CA ILE A 304 10.16 39.47 -38.34
C ILE A 304 11.03 38.28 -37.92
N VAL A 305 12.36 38.44 -37.98
CA VAL A 305 13.32 37.41 -37.54
C VAL A 305 13.07 37.05 -36.08
N SER A 306 12.85 38.05 -35.22
CA SER A 306 12.58 37.81 -33.80
C SER A 306 11.26 37.09 -33.56
N ALA A 307 10.19 37.41 -34.30
CA ALA A 307 8.90 36.74 -34.15
C ALA A 307 8.96 35.28 -34.63
N TYR A 308 9.55 35.03 -35.80
CA TYR A 308 9.64 33.68 -36.35
C TYR A 308 10.67 32.81 -35.62
N SER A 309 11.75 33.40 -35.08
CA SER A 309 12.72 32.65 -34.26
C SER A 309 12.07 32.17 -32.97
N PHE A 310 11.27 33.02 -32.32
CA PHE A 310 10.46 32.60 -31.18
C PHE A 310 9.53 31.43 -31.53
N VAL A 311 8.75 31.55 -32.61
CA VAL A 311 7.82 30.49 -33.05
C VAL A 311 8.54 29.16 -33.33
N CYS A 312 9.68 29.20 -34.03
CA CYS A 312 10.48 28.01 -34.33
C CYS A 312 11.11 27.40 -33.07
N MET A 313 11.69 28.22 -32.19
CA MET A 313 12.24 27.76 -30.91
C MET A 313 11.16 27.15 -30.03
N TYR A 314 9.96 27.73 -30.02
CA TYR A 314 8.84 27.21 -29.24
C TYR A 314 8.30 25.88 -29.78
N LEU A 315 8.31 25.69 -31.12
CA LEU A 315 8.01 24.40 -31.74
C LEU A 315 9.04 23.33 -31.35
N VAL A 316 10.33 23.66 -31.44
CA VAL A 316 11.42 22.77 -30.99
C VAL A 316 11.28 22.43 -29.51
N PHE A 317 11.04 23.42 -28.65
CA PHE A 317 10.81 23.23 -27.22
C PHE A 317 9.60 22.31 -26.95
N SER A 318 8.50 22.50 -27.68
CA SER A 318 7.29 21.68 -27.53
C SER A 318 7.54 20.22 -27.90
N LEU A 319 8.29 19.99 -28.99
CA LEU A 319 8.70 18.65 -29.43
C LEU A 319 9.69 18.01 -28.43
N THR A 320 10.72 18.74 -28.00
CA THR A 320 11.66 18.28 -26.95
C THR A 320 10.93 17.95 -25.63
N SER A 321 9.95 18.77 -25.24
CA SER A 321 9.11 18.53 -24.07
C SER A 321 8.32 17.23 -24.19
N LEU A 322 7.83 16.90 -25.38
CA LEU A 322 7.14 15.63 -25.66
C LEU A 322 8.07 14.41 -25.48
N VAL A 323 9.34 14.50 -25.88
CA VAL A 323 10.33 13.44 -25.66
C VAL A 323 10.65 13.29 -24.18
N ASN A 324 10.86 14.39 -23.47
CA ASN A 324 11.04 14.35 -22.01
C ASN A 324 9.82 13.73 -21.31
N LEU A 325 8.62 14.03 -21.79
CA LEU A 325 7.38 13.45 -21.29
C LEU A 325 7.28 11.95 -21.59
N SER A 326 7.77 11.46 -22.73
CA SER A 326 7.80 10.01 -23.01
C SER A 326 8.61 9.23 -21.95
N SER A 327 9.70 9.81 -21.42
CA SER A 327 10.47 9.19 -20.32
C SER A 327 9.64 9.11 -19.03
N GLN A 328 8.81 10.13 -18.78
CA GLN A 328 7.91 10.14 -17.63
C GLN A 328 6.78 9.12 -17.82
N VAL A 329 6.25 8.96 -19.03
CA VAL A 329 5.24 7.94 -19.37
C VAL A 329 5.78 6.52 -19.17
N VAL A 330 7.04 6.26 -19.55
CA VAL A 330 7.69 4.96 -19.29
C VAL A 330 7.82 4.71 -17.78
N THR A 331 8.22 5.73 -17.02
CA THR A 331 8.30 5.65 -15.54
C THR A 331 6.91 5.40 -14.94
N LEU A 332 5.90 6.13 -15.42
CA LEU A 332 4.51 5.98 -15.02
C LEU A 332 4.04 4.55 -15.27
N ALA A 333 4.31 3.99 -16.45
CA ALA A 333 3.93 2.62 -16.80
C ALA A 333 4.58 1.59 -15.86
N GLY A 334 5.87 1.76 -15.54
CA GLY A 334 6.58 0.87 -14.61
C GLY A 334 6.00 0.90 -13.19
N VAL A 335 5.78 2.09 -12.63
CA VAL A 335 5.20 2.26 -11.30
C VAL A 335 3.74 1.79 -11.26
N THR A 336 2.97 2.12 -12.31
CA THR A 336 1.59 1.66 -12.46
C THR A 336 1.52 0.14 -12.47
N HIS A 337 2.41 -0.54 -13.20
CA HIS A 337 2.45 -2.00 -13.21
C HIS A 337 2.71 -2.58 -11.81
N ARG A 338 3.62 -1.99 -11.02
CA ARG A 338 3.89 -2.45 -9.65
C ARG A 338 2.69 -2.27 -8.73
N VAL A 339 2.00 -1.13 -8.81
CA VAL A 339 0.79 -0.85 -8.02
C VAL A 339 -0.38 -1.74 -8.48
N ALA A 340 -0.55 -1.93 -9.78
CA ALA A 340 -1.57 -2.81 -10.34
C ALA A 340 -1.37 -4.27 -9.91
N GLN A 341 -0.14 -4.76 -9.97
CA GLN A 341 0.21 -6.10 -9.50
C GLN A 341 -0.10 -6.28 -8.00
N LEU A 342 0.17 -5.27 -7.17
CA LEU A 342 -0.21 -5.30 -5.75
C LEU A 342 -1.73 -5.42 -5.60
N ILE A 343 -2.51 -4.61 -6.32
CA ILE A 343 -3.97 -4.63 -6.26
C ILE A 343 -4.54 -5.97 -6.77
N GLU A 344 -3.98 -6.51 -7.86
CA GLU A 344 -4.39 -7.80 -8.43
C GLU A 344 -4.16 -8.95 -7.44
N VAL A 345 -2.96 -9.00 -6.84
CA VAL A 345 -2.65 -9.99 -5.80
C VAL A 345 -3.59 -9.83 -4.61
N LEU A 346 -3.81 -8.61 -4.10
CA LEU A 346 -4.73 -8.38 -2.98
C LEU A 346 -6.16 -8.82 -3.28
N ASN A 347 -6.66 -8.58 -4.50
CA ASN A 347 -7.99 -9.04 -4.91
C ASN A 347 -8.05 -10.57 -5.01
N HIS A 348 -7.03 -11.22 -5.57
CA HIS A 348 -6.97 -12.68 -5.62
C HIS A 348 -6.99 -13.29 -4.21
N LEU A 349 -6.18 -12.74 -3.30
CA LEU A 349 -6.14 -13.18 -1.91
C LEU A 349 -7.48 -12.98 -1.20
N GLN A 350 -8.19 -11.89 -1.49
CA GLN A 350 -9.53 -11.65 -0.95
C GLN A 350 -10.54 -12.70 -1.44
N ILE A 351 -10.53 -13.01 -2.74
CA ILE A 351 -11.43 -14.01 -3.32
C ILE A 351 -11.17 -15.38 -2.69
N ASP A 352 -9.90 -15.78 -2.57
CA ASP A 352 -9.51 -17.05 -1.93
C ASP A 352 -9.99 -17.10 -0.47
N TRP A 353 -9.85 -16.00 0.27
CA TRP A 353 -10.31 -15.89 1.66
C TRP A 353 -11.83 -16.03 1.78
N ASP A 354 -12.59 -15.33 0.93
CA ASP A 354 -14.06 -15.35 0.96
C ASP A 354 -14.58 -16.76 0.61
N LEU A 355 -13.99 -17.41 -0.39
CA LEU A 355 -14.33 -18.79 -0.76
C LEU A 355 -14.08 -19.78 0.38
N ASN A 356 -12.91 -19.71 1.02
CA ASN A 356 -12.57 -20.60 2.15
C ASN A 356 -13.49 -20.39 3.35
N THR A 357 -13.83 -19.13 3.65
CA THR A 357 -14.73 -18.78 4.77
C THR A 357 -16.16 -19.29 4.51
N MET A 358 -16.66 -19.14 3.28
CA MET A 358 -17.96 -19.69 2.87
C MET A 358 -18.00 -21.23 2.89
N GLN A 359 -16.91 -21.89 2.51
CA GLN A 359 -16.79 -23.34 2.59
C GLN A 359 -16.80 -23.85 4.04
N ALA A 360 -16.12 -23.15 4.95
CA ALA A 360 -16.10 -23.51 6.37
C ALA A 360 -17.49 -23.39 7.02
N SER A 361 -18.22 -22.30 6.75
CA SER A 361 -19.57 -22.08 7.30
C SER A 361 -20.61 -23.03 6.69
N SER A 362 -20.58 -23.26 5.38
CA SER A 362 -21.47 -24.23 4.72
C SER A 362 -21.22 -25.66 5.21
N SER A 363 -19.96 -26.06 5.37
CA SER A 363 -19.58 -27.36 5.95
C SER A 363 -20.11 -27.51 7.37
N PHE A 364 -20.04 -26.46 8.19
CA PHE A 364 -20.59 -26.46 9.55
C PHE A 364 -22.10 -26.67 9.56
N SER A 365 -22.84 -25.93 8.72
CA SER A 365 -24.29 -26.08 8.62
C SER A 365 -24.70 -27.49 8.19
N ASN A 366 -23.95 -28.12 7.28
CA ASN A 366 -24.22 -29.47 6.80
C ASN A 366 -23.91 -30.53 7.87
N LEU A 367 -22.79 -30.40 8.58
CA LEU A 367 -22.38 -31.34 9.64
C LEU A 367 -23.30 -31.26 10.85
N THR A 368 -23.67 -30.06 11.28
CA THR A 368 -24.63 -29.87 12.39
C THR A 368 -26.04 -30.33 12.02
N LYS A 369 -26.48 -30.12 10.77
CA LYS A 369 -27.74 -30.70 10.25
C LYS A 369 -27.69 -32.23 10.19
N LYS A 370 -26.55 -32.83 9.80
CA LYS A 370 -26.37 -34.28 9.77
C LYS A 370 -26.42 -34.88 11.19
N HIS A 371 -25.83 -34.21 12.18
CA HIS A 371 -25.94 -34.58 13.60
C HIS A 371 -27.39 -34.43 14.13
N LYS A 372 -28.13 -33.39 13.72
CA LYS A 372 -29.56 -33.25 14.05
C LYS A 372 -30.44 -34.30 13.35
N HIS A 373 -30.12 -34.69 12.12
CA HIS A 373 -30.84 -35.74 11.38
C HIS A 373 -30.49 -37.17 11.81
N SER A 374 -29.31 -37.45 12.36
CA SER A 374 -29.04 -38.75 13.00
C SER A 374 -29.76 -38.92 14.34
N ALA A 375 -30.22 -37.83 14.96
CA ALA A 375 -31.06 -37.84 16.16
C ALA A 375 -32.58 -37.80 15.86
N MET A 376 -32.99 -37.59 14.60
CA MET A 376 -34.41 -37.56 14.22
C MET A 376 -34.62 -38.06 12.78
N SER A 377 -35.16 -39.26 12.66
CA SER A 377 -35.62 -39.87 11.42
C SER A 377 -36.89 -39.17 10.88
N SER A 378 -36.82 -38.61 9.66
CA SER A 378 -37.82 -38.62 8.55
C SER A 378 -37.75 -37.33 7.71
N PRO A 379 -38.00 -37.39 6.38
CA PRO A 379 -37.66 -36.32 5.44
C PRO A 379 -38.85 -35.39 5.13
N ASN A 380 -38.57 -34.11 4.82
CA ASN A 380 -39.06 -33.47 3.60
C ASN A 380 -38.64 -31.99 3.44
N THR A 381 -38.49 -31.64 2.16
CA THR A 381 -38.64 -30.33 1.50
C THR A 381 -37.35 -29.56 1.19
N GLU A 382 -36.81 -29.86 0.01
CA GLU A 382 -36.02 -28.96 -0.82
C GLU A 382 -36.91 -27.84 -1.38
N HIS A 383 -36.49 -26.58 -1.31
CA HIS A 383 -36.44 -25.64 -2.44
C HIS A 383 -36.03 -24.21 -2.02
N SER A 384 -35.35 -23.54 -2.97
CA SER A 384 -35.07 -22.10 -3.13
C SER A 384 -33.94 -21.45 -2.30
N LEU A 385 -32.73 -21.46 -2.86
CA LEU A 385 -31.60 -20.58 -2.48
C LEU A 385 -30.75 -20.21 -3.72
N THR A 386 -31.24 -19.33 -4.60
CA THR A 386 -30.41 -18.80 -5.71
C THR A 386 -30.70 -17.36 -6.16
N GLU A 387 -31.45 -16.53 -5.43
CA GLU A 387 -31.86 -15.22 -6.00
C GLU A 387 -31.51 -13.93 -5.22
N ASN A 388 -30.85 -13.99 -4.05
CA ASN A 388 -30.64 -12.77 -3.23
C ASN A 388 -29.20 -12.21 -3.20
N LEU A 389 -28.34 -12.50 -4.17
CA LEU A 389 -26.88 -12.27 -4.03
C LEU A 389 -26.24 -11.14 -4.85
N LEU A 390 -26.98 -10.17 -5.41
CA LEU A 390 -26.36 -9.13 -6.25
C LEU A 390 -26.74 -7.66 -5.99
N LEU A 391 -27.37 -7.33 -4.87
CA LEU A 391 -27.60 -5.93 -4.51
C LEU A 391 -27.34 -5.73 -3.02
N ASP A 392 -26.15 -5.19 -2.71
CA ASP A 392 -25.88 -4.24 -1.61
C ASP A 392 -24.37 -4.17 -1.35
N ARG A 393 -23.70 -3.26 -2.06
CA ARG A 393 -22.31 -2.87 -1.80
C ARG A 393 -22.16 -1.35 -1.86
N GLU A 394 -22.98 -0.64 -1.09
CA GLU A 394 -22.76 0.78 -0.77
C GLU A 394 -23.24 1.05 0.67
N ASP A 395 -22.41 0.66 1.65
CA ASP A 395 -22.10 1.45 2.86
C ASP A 395 -21.38 0.57 3.87
N ASN A 396 -20.09 0.85 4.05
CA ASN A 396 -19.22 0.18 5.01
C ASN A 396 -19.28 0.90 6.37
N ASP A 397 -20.50 1.09 6.87
CA ASP A 397 -20.74 1.34 8.29
C ASP A 397 -20.92 -0.02 8.94
N SER A 398 -19.85 -0.54 9.54
CA SER A 398 -19.90 -1.74 10.38
C SER A 398 -20.64 -1.43 11.68
N ARG A 399 -21.96 -1.19 11.59
CA ARG A 399 -22.87 -1.44 12.71
C ARG A 399 -23.11 -2.93 12.76
N VAL A 400 -22.28 -3.62 13.55
CA VAL A 400 -22.57 -4.97 14.01
C VAL A 400 -23.75 -4.87 14.97
N ILE A 401 -24.97 -4.81 14.42
CA ILE A 401 -26.16 -5.20 15.17
C ILE A 401 -26.21 -6.73 15.06
N GLY A 402 -25.32 -7.38 15.81
CA GLY A 402 -25.50 -8.77 16.15
C GLY A 402 -26.55 -8.80 17.24
N SER A 403 -27.71 -9.39 16.96
CA SER A 403 -28.63 -9.84 18.01
C SER A 403 -27.83 -10.66 19.03
N ASP A 404 -27.68 -10.12 20.23
CA ASP A 404 -27.28 -10.89 21.40
C ASP A 404 -28.25 -12.10 21.51
N GLU A 405 -27.70 -13.31 21.65
CA GLU A 405 -28.33 -14.53 22.27
C GLU A 405 -28.09 -15.91 21.60
N ASN A 406 -27.28 -16.06 20.55
CA ASN A 406 -26.85 -17.42 20.15
C ASN A 406 -25.59 -17.85 20.92
N LYS A 407 -25.77 -18.43 22.12
CA LYS A 407 -24.71 -19.20 22.80
C LYS A 407 -24.41 -20.44 21.96
N LEU A 408 -23.21 -20.53 21.39
CA LEU A 408 -22.78 -21.67 20.60
C LEU A 408 -22.39 -22.81 21.55
N ASP A 409 -22.89 -24.00 21.28
CA ASP A 409 -22.52 -25.21 22.02
C ASP A 409 -21.24 -25.83 21.44
N VAL A 410 -21.11 -25.85 20.10
CA VAL A 410 -19.93 -26.33 19.38
C VAL A 410 -19.30 -25.17 18.61
N VAL A 411 -17.98 -24.97 18.77
CA VAL A 411 -17.25 -23.90 18.08
C VAL A 411 -16.51 -24.37 16.83
N PHE A 412 -15.90 -25.56 16.88
CA PHE A 412 -15.14 -26.14 15.77
C PHE A 412 -15.45 -27.63 15.62
N ILE A 413 -15.56 -28.07 14.37
CA ILE A 413 -15.66 -29.49 13.98
C ILE A 413 -14.57 -29.75 12.94
N LEU A 414 -13.63 -30.64 13.27
CA LEU A 414 -12.54 -31.06 12.40
C LEU A 414 -12.80 -32.49 11.94
N ASN A 415 -12.82 -32.70 10.62
CA ASN A 415 -12.99 -34.03 10.03
C ASN A 415 -11.78 -34.38 9.16
N ASN A 416 -11.03 -35.41 9.57
CA ASN A 416 -9.83 -35.93 8.89
C ASN A 416 -8.84 -34.84 8.46
N VAL A 417 -8.63 -33.84 9.31
CA VAL A 417 -7.80 -32.67 9.00
C VAL A 417 -6.33 -33.04 9.05
N THR A 418 -5.60 -32.74 7.97
CA THR A 418 -4.14 -32.88 7.92
C THR A 418 -3.50 -31.49 7.93
N VAL A 419 -2.65 -31.24 8.93
CA VAL A 419 -1.96 -29.96 9.14
C VAL A 419 -0.53 -30.06 8.62
N LYS A 420 -0.14 -29.11 7.77
CA LYS A 420 1.18 -29.01 7.16
C LYS A 420 1.68 -27.57 7.20
N ALA A 421 2.99 -27.39 7.37
CA ALA A 421 3.56 -26.05 7.30
C ALA A 421 3.58 -25.54 5.83
N PRO A 422 3.11 -24.31 5.56
CA PRO A 422 3.14 -23.73 4.22
C PRO A 422 4.55 -23.80 3.61
N GLY A 423 4.66 -24.33 2.39
CA GLY A 423 5.93 -24.49 1.67
C GLY A 423 6.85 -25.62 2.16
N SER A 424 6.45 -26.39 3.19
CA SER A 424 7.20 -27.56 3.68
C SER A 424 6.48 -28.85 3.31
N ALA A 425 7.22 -29.91 2.98
CA ALA A 425 6.65 -31.24 2.77
C ALA A 425 6.27 -31.96 4.09
N LYS A 426 6.72 -31.45 5.24
CA LYS A 426 6.54 -32.10 6.55
C LYS A 426 5.10 -31.97 7.05
N ILE A 427 4.43 -33.11 7.22
CA ILE A 427 3.14 -33.22 7.90
C ILE A 427 3.39 -33.04 9.41
N LEU A 428 2.56 -32.21 10.06
CA LEU A 428 2.63 -31.92 11.49
C LEU A 428 1.59 -32.71 12.28
N VAL A 429 0.37 -32.81 11.74
CA VAL A 429 -0.73 -33.58 12.32
C VAL A 429 -1.47 -34.26 11.18
N LYS A 430 -1.82 -35.55 11.33
CA LYS A 430 -2.48 -36.33 10.28
C LYS A 430 -3.88 -36.80 10.73
N ASP A 431 -4.83 -36.72 9.79
CA ASP A 431 -6.20 -37.24 9.91
C ASP A 431 -6.87 -36.91 11.28
N LEU A 432 -6.79 -35.64 11.69
CA LEU A 432 -7.34 -35.14 12.96
C LEU A 432 -8.87 -35.06 12.92
N ASN A 433 -9.50 -35.68 13.91
CA ASN A 433 -10.93 -35.56 14.19
C ASN A 433 -11.11 -34.98 15.59
N LEU A 434 -11.73 -33.80 15.69
CA LEU A 434 -11.88 -33.07 16.95
C LEU A 434 -13.14 -32.20 16.88
N GLU A 435 -13.96 -32.28 17.93
CA GLU A 435 -15.05 -31.35 18.18
C GLU A 435 -14.74 -30.60 19.47
N ILE A 436 -14.98 -29.29 19.49
CA ILE A 436 -14.74 -28.45 20.67
C ILE A 436 -16.08 -27.93 21.16
N HIS A 437 -16.50 -28.40 22.34
CA HIS A 437 -17.77 -28.03 22.97
C HIS A 437 -17.57 -26.98 24.05
N LYS A 438 -18.65 -26.27 24.36
CA LYS A 438 -18.66 -25.23 25.40
C LYS A 438 -18.47 -25.85 26.78
N GLY A 439 -17.59 -25.26 27.59
CA GLY A 439 -17.26 -25.74 28.93
C GLY A 439 -16.23 -26.87 28.96
N GLU A 440 -15.82 -27.39 27.79
CA GLU A 440 -14.72 -28.34 27.67
C GLU A 440 -13.39 -27.59 27.56
N ASN A 441 -12.69 -27.50 28.68
CA ASN A 441 -11.36 -26.90 28.69
C ASN A 441 -10.30 -27.91 28.24
N ILE A 442 -9.58 -27.58 27.18
CA ILE A 442 -8.61 -28.47 26.53
C ILE A 442 -7.20 -27.90 26.66
N LEU A 443 -6.27 -28.68 27.21
CA LEU A 443 -4.85 -28.36 27.26
C LEU A 443 -4.13 -29.08 26.12
N ILE A 444 -3.51 -28.33 25.21
CA ILE A 444 -2.71 -28.84 24.10
C ILE A 444 -1.24 -28.89 24.52
N MET A 445 -0.70 -30.09 24.67
CA MET A 445 0.71 -30.35 24.98
C MET A 445 1.42 -31.12 23.86
N GLY A 446 2.74 -31.07 23.87
CA GLY A 446 3.59 -31.80 22.94
C GLY A 446 4.98 -31.20 22.87
N SER A 447 5.91 -31.95 22.28
CA SER A 447 7.31 -31.52 22.11
C SER A 447 7.43 -30.20 21.32
N SER A 448 8.57 -29.53 21.43
CA SER A 448 8.85 -28.35 20.62
C SER A 448 8.76 -28.71 19.13
N SER A 449 8.09 -27.87 18.34
CA SER A 449 7.83 -28.13 16.91
C SER A 449 6.90 -29.31 16.57
N SER A 450 6.10 -29.80 17.52
CA SER A 450 5.08 -30.83 17.26
C SER A 450 3.88 -30.33 16.45
N GLY A 451 3.72 -29.01 16.28
CA GLY A 451 2.64 -28.41 15.49
C GLY A 451 1.52 -27.73 16.29
N LYS A 452 1.69 -27.52 17.61
CA LYS A 452 0.69 -26.89 18.50
C LYS A 452 0.18 -25.53 17.97
N SER A 453 1.07 -24.56 17.79
CA SER A 453 0.70 -23.25 17.24
C SER A 453 0.26 -23.33 15.77
N SER A 454 0.71 -24.34 15.02
CA SER A 454 0.26 -24.57 13.64
C SER A 454 -1.19 -25.03 13.59
N LEU A 455 -1.63 -25.87 14.54
CA LEU A 455 -3.03 -26.26 14.68
C LEU A 455 -3.92 -25.03 14.94
N LEU A 456 -3.49 -24.15 15.86
CA LEU A 456 -4.22 -22.89 16.11
C LEU A 456 -4.29 -21.99 14.87
N ARG A 457 -3.24 -21.95 14.04
CA ARG A 457 -3.25 -21.21 12.77
C ARG A 457 -4.26 -21.79 11.79
N VAL A 458 -4.40 -23.11 11.71
CA VAL A 458 -5.43 -23.77 10.88
C VAL A 458 -6.83 -23.50 11.43
N LEU A 459 -7.05 -23.62 12.74
CA LEU A 459 -8.35 -23.32 13.37
C LEU A 459 -8.78 -21.87 13.14
N ARG A 460 -7.84 -20.92 13.18
CA ARG A 460 -8.13 -19.50 12.89
C ARG A 460 -8.31 -19.22 11.39
N GLY A 461 -8.05 -20.17 10.52
CA GLY A 461 -8.05 -20.00 9.06
C GLY A 461 -6.81 -19.28 8.50
N LEU A 462 -5.78 -19.05 9.32
CA LEU A 462 -4.53 -18.42 8.85
C LEU A 462 -3.76 -19.34 7.89
N TRP A 463 -3.82 -20.66 8.10
CA TRP A 463 -3.21 -21.65 7.21
C TRP A 463 -4.30 -22.45 6.48
N PRO A 464 -4.15 -22.71 5.17
CA PRO A 464 -5.11 -23.51 4.43
C PRO A 464 -5.08 -24.98 4.88
N VAL A 465 -6.24 -25.64 4.79
CA VAL A 465 -6.38 -27.07 5.06
C VAL A 465 -6.04 -27.84 3.78
N GLU A 466 -5.02 -28.71 3.80
CA GLU A 466 -4.62 -29.49 2.62
C GLU A 466 -5.53 -30.70 2.39
N LYS A 467 -5.97 -31.35 3.47
CA LYS A 467 -6.87 -32.51 3.46
C LYS A 467 -7.81 -32.45 4.66
N GLY A 468 -9.06 -32.86 4.46
CA GLY A 468 -10.12 -32.80 5.47
C GLY A 468 -10.90 -31.50 5.41
N SER A 469 -11.74 -31.25 6.41
CA SER A 469 -12.53 -30.03 6.52
C SER A 469 -12.50 -29.50 7.95
N VAL A 470 -12.31 -28.19 8.10
CA VAL A 470 -12.53 -27.45 9.35
C VAL A 470 -13.82 -26.67 9.19
N ALA A 471 -14.77 -26.93 10.06
CA ALA A 471 -16.09 -26.32 10.04
C ALA A 471 -16.29 -25.48 11.30
N HIS A 472 -16.74 -24.23 11.12
CA HIS A 472 -17.13 -23.32 12.20
C HIS A 472 -18.17 -22.31 11.69
N ASP A 473 -19.02 -21.80 12.58
CA ASP A 473 -19.99 -20.75 12.26
C ASP A 473 -20.13 -19.81 13.47
N PHE A 474 -19.23 -18.83 13.55
CA PHE A 474 -19.28 -17.78 14.55
C PHE A 474 -19.06 -16.41 13.90
N PRO A 475 -19.76 -15.37 14.35
CA PRO A 475 -19.59 -14.02 13.82
C PRO A 475 -18.17 -13.50 14.08
N PRO A 476 -17.63 -12.66 13.19
CA PRO A 476 -16.36 -12.01 13.41
C PRO A 476 -16.45 -11.08 14.63
N GLY A 477 -15.46 -11.16 15.53
CA GLY A 477 -15.35 -10.28 16.68
C GLY A 477 -14.84 -11.00 17.93
N PRO A 478 -14.54 -10.26 19.00
CA PRO A 478 -13.94 -10.83 20.20
C PRO A 478 -14.96 -11.46 21.18
N LYS A 479 -16.28 -11.31 20.97
CA LYS A 479 -17.32 -11.78 21.90
C LYS A 479 -17.56 -13.29 21.86
N THR A 480 -17.35 -13.95 20.71
CA THR A 480 -17.62 -15.39 20.55
C THR A 480 -16.33 -16.19 20.72
N VAL A 481 -15.34 -15.89 19.88
CA VAL A 481 -14.05 -16.58 19.88
C VAL A 481 -12.92 -15.57 19.86
N MET A 482 -11.98 -15.70 20.79
CA MET A 482 -10.79 -14.87 20.84
C MET A 482 -9.53 -15.73 20.79
N PHE A 483 -8.56 -15.32 19.97
CA PHE A 483 -7.26 -15.95 19.86
C PHE A 483 -6.20 -15.01 20.44
N LEU A 484 -5.37 -15.53 21.34
CA LEU A 484 -4.18 -14.84 21.85
C LEU A 484 -2.92 -15.57 21.37
N PRO A 485 -2.08 -14.92 20.54
CA PRO A 485 -0.86 -15.52 20.02
C PRO A 485 0.27 -15.54 21.06
N GLN A 486 1.28 -16.39 20.83
CA GLN A 486 2.50 -16.48 21.66
C GLN A 486 3.23 -15.15 21.78
N LYS A 487 3.35 -14.39 20.68
CA LYS A 487 3.88 -13.03 20.68
C LYS A 487 2.73 -12.04 20.71
N SER A 488 2.50 -11.41 21.87
CA SER A 488 1.48 -10.38 22.06
C SER A 488 1.64 -9.24 21.05
N PHE A 489 0.54 -8.86 20.39
CA PHE A 489 0.48 -7.66 19.57
C PHE A 489 -0.07 -6.49 20.39
N LEU A 490 0.73 -5.42 20.48
CA LEU A 490 0.40 -4.15 21.10
C LEU A 490 0.37 -3.08 20.02
N THR A 491 -0.71 -2.32 19.95
CA THR A 491 -0.93 -1.26 18.96
C THR A 491 -0.32 0.04 19.45
N ASN A 492 -0.20 1.05 18.59
CA ASN A 492 0.04 2.42 19.05
C ASN A 492 -1.23 2.96 19.72
N GLY A 493 -1.06 3.83 20.72
CA GLY A 493 -2.18 4.46 21.44
C GLY A 493 -2.11 4.26 22.96
N SER A 494 -3.23 4.54 23.63
CA SER A 494 -3.38 4.50 25.09
C SER A 494 -3.42 3.07 25.67
N LEU A 495 -3.24 2.93 26.99
CA LEU A 495 -3.38 1.64 27.69
C LEU A 495 -4.78 1.04 27.47
N LEU A 496 -5.80 1.89 27.45
CA LEU A 496 -7.17 1.50 27.19
C LEU A 496 -7.32 0.89 25.79
N GLU A 497 -6.75 1.52 24.76
CA GLU A 497 -6.74 0.98 23.40
C GLU A 497 -6.06 -0.39 23.32
N GLN A 498 -5.04 -0.66 24.16
CA GLN A 498 -4.46 -1.99 24.26
C GLN A 498 -5.46 -3.02 24.80
N ILE A 499 -6.25 -2.66 25.82
CA ILE A 499 -7.19 -3.54 26.52
C ILE A 499 -8.44 -3.80 25.67
N ILE A 500 -8.98 -2.79 24.98
CA ILE A 500 -10.20 -2.94 24.19
C ILE A 500 -9.96 -3.53 22.80
N TYR A 501 -8.72 -3.56 22.32
CA TYR A 501 -8.37 -4.18 21.04
C TYR A 501 -8.94 -5.61 20.96
N PRO A 502 -9.53 -6.06 19.84
CA PRO A 502 -9.52 -5.48 18.49
C PRO A 502 -10.64 -4.46 18.21
N LEU A 503 -11.40 -4.02 19.22
CA LEU A 503 -12.42 -2.98 19.03
C LEU A 503 -11.76 -1.60 18.85
N ARG A 504 -12.41 -0.75 18.06
CA ARG A 504 -12.00 0.64 17.86
C ARG A 504 -12.70 1.53 18.87
N LEU A 505 -11.94 2.37 19.56
CA LEU A 505 -12.47 3.45 20.38
C LEU A 505 -13.17 4.48 19.48
N ASP A 506 -14.44 4.75 19.74
CA ASP A 506 -15.16 5.85 19.10
C ASP A 506 -14.75 7.16 19.80
N PRO A 507 -14.13 8.14 19.10
CA PRO A 507 -13.75 9.41 19.70
C PRO A 507 -14.92 10.16 20.37
N ASN A 508 -16.16 9.88 19.94
CA ASN A 508 -17.36 10.52 20.45
C ASN A 508 -18.02 9.76 21.61
N ASN A 509 -17.58 8.53 21.91
CA ASN A 509 -18.15 7.71 22.96
C ASN A 509 -17.10 7.46 24.05
N ALA A 510 -17.09 8.32 25.06
CA ALA A 510 -16.24 8.14 26.22
C ALA A 510 -16.67 6.89 27.00
N ILE A 511 -15.71 6.08 27.42
CA ILE A 511 -15.98 4.95 28.31
C ILE A 511 -16.61 5.45 29.60
N SER A 512 -17.62 4.73 30.09
CA SER A 512 -18.32 5.10 31.31
C SER A 512 -17.37 5.10 32.52
N CYS A 513 -17.59 5.99 33.49
CA CYS A 513 -16.76 6.05 34.71
C CYS A 513 -16.71 4.70 35.45
N SER A 514 -17.83 3.96 35.45
CA SER A 514 -17.93 2.63 36.07
C SER A 514 -17.06 1.58 35.37
N GLU A 515 -16.94 1.61 34.04
CA GLU A 515 -16.06 0.69 33.31
C GLU A 515 -14.59 1.01 33.56
N CYS A 516 -14.24 2.30 33.62
CA CYS A 516 -12.88 2.73 33.97
C CYS A 516 -12.50 2.27 35.38
N GLU A 517 -13.39 2.43 36.36
CA GLU A 517 -13.16 1.97 37.73
C GLU A 517 -12.99 0.45 37.79
N TYR A 518 -13.86 -0.31 37.11
CA TYR A 518 -13.74 -1.76 36.98
C TYR A 518 -12.38 -2.19 36.40
N LEU A 519 -11.93 -1.52 35.34
CA LEU A 519 -10.63 -1.80 34.71
C LEU A 519 -9.46 -1.50 35.65
N LEU A 520 -9.51 -0.39 36.39
CA LEU A 520 -8.49 -0.02 37.37
C LEU A 520 -8.40 -1.05 38.50
N THR A 521 -9.52 -1.45 39.08
CA THR A 521 -9.55 -2.51 40.11
C THR A 521 -8.98 -3.81 39.56
N ARG A 522 -9.28 -4.15 38.30
CA ARG A 522 -8.76 -5.36 37.67
C ARG A 522 -7.25 -5.28 37.43
N LEU A 523 -6.76 -4.14 36.96
CA LEU A 523 -5.32 -3.89 36.78
C LEU A 523 -4.55 -3.98 38.11
N GLU A 524 -5.12 -3.44 39.20
CA GLU A 524 -4.56 -3.57 40.54
C GLU A 524 -4.49 -5.04 40.97
N SER A 525 -5.56 -5.82 40.77
CA SER A 525 -5.59 -7.25 41.11
C SER A 525 -4.57 -8.10 40.34
N LEU A 526 -4.10 -7.62 39.18
CA LEU A 526 -3.08 -8.28 38.34
C LEU A 526 -1.66 -7.72 38.57
N HIS A 527 -1.48 -6.95 39.66
CA HIS A 527 -0.22 -6.27 39.99
C HIS A 527 0.29 -5.34 38.88
N MET A 528 -0.63 -4.68 38.16
CA MET A 528 -0.32 -3.72 37.07
C MET A 528 -0.62 -2.25 37.45
N GLY A 529 -0.83 -1.94 38.73
CA GLY A 529 -1.09 -0.56 39.18
C GLY A 529 0.03 0.43 38.84
N SER A 530 1.30 0.00 38.91
CA SER A 530 2.45 0.82 38.52
C SER A 530 2.47 1.18 37.04
N LEU A 531 1.98 0.28 36.17
CA LEU A 531 1.89 0.52 34.73
C LEU A 531 0.89 1.64 34.43
N VAL A 532 -0.27 1.64 35.09
CA VAL A 532 -1.28 2.70 34.94
C VAL A 532 -0.70 4.07 35.26
N THR A 533 0.05 4.16 36.36
CA THR A 533 0.70 5.41 36.77
C THR A 533 1.75 5.85 35.75
N ARG A 534 2.59 4.93 35.24
CA ARG A 534 3.60 5.26 34.22
C ARG A 534 2.98 5.74 32.90
N CYS A 535 1.82 5.21 32.51
CA CYS A 535 1.10 5.63 31.31
C CYS A 535 0.35 6.96 31.46
N GLY A 536 0.27 7.53 32.67
CA GLY A 536 -0.54 8.73 32.93
C GLY A 536 -2.05 8.45 32.97
N GLY A 537 -2.44 7.21 33.28
CA GLY A 537 -3.83 6.75 33.30
C GLY A 537 -4.19 5.83 32.13
N LEU A 538 -5.49 5.52 32.01
CA LEU A 538 -6.00 4.60 30.99
C LEU A 538 -6.06 5.22 29.58
N GLN A 539 -6.45 6.49 29.48
CA GLN A 539 -6.75 7.15 28.20
C GLN A 539 -5.59 7.99 27.64
N ALA A 540 -4.60 8.32 28.47
CA ALA A 540 -3.44 9.05 28.00
C ALA A 540 -2.64 8.19 27.01
N ASP A 541 -2.22 8.80 25.90
CA ASP A 541 -1.25 8.19 24.99
C ASP A 541 0.16 8.60 25.47
N PRO A 542 0.96 7.65 25.99
CA PRO A 542 2.30 7.96 26.46
C PRO A 542 3.31 8.16 25.31
N GLY A 543 2.91 7.96 24.05
CA GLY A 543 3.79 8.05 22.88
C GLY A 543 4.83 6.94 22.81
N TRP A 544 4.60 5.83 23.52
CA TRP A 544 5.52 4.72 23.64
C TRP A 544 5.48 3.78 22.44
N ASN A 545 6.61 3.14 22.14
CA ASN A 545 6.59 1.85 21.46
C ASN A 545 6.38 0.75 22.51
N TRP A 546 5.14 0.34 22.70
CA TRP A 546 4.73 -0.62 23.74
C TRP A 546 5.54 -1.92 23.78
N ALA A 547 6.03 -2.39 22.63
CA ALA A 547 6.81 -3.61 22.53
C ALA A 547 8.22 -3.49 23.15
N ASP A 548 8.76 -2.29 23.23
CA ASP A 548 10.10 -2.01 23.76
C ASP A 548 10.04 -1.60 25.25
N GLU A 549 8.95 -0.95 25.67
CA GLU A 549 8.80 -0.37 27.01
C GLU A 549 8.21 -1.33 28.07
N LEU A 550 7.50 -2.37 27.61
CA LEU A 550 6.93 -3.39 28.49
C LEU A 550 7.79 -4.63 28.53
N SER A 551 7.97 -5.19 29.73
CA SER A 551 8.56 -6.52 29.87
C SER A 551 7.66 -7.59 29.23
N PRO A 552 8.21 -8.73 28.77
CA PRO A 552 7.41 -9.81 28.17
C PRO A 552 6.26 -10.30 29.07
N GLY A 553 6.48 -10.32 30.40
CA GLY A 553 5.44 -10.65 31.37
C GLY A 553 4.32 -9.61 31.43
N GLU A 554 4.63 -8.32 31.40
CA GLU A 554 3.61 -7.24 31.32
C GLU A 554 2.86 -7.30 29.99
N GLN A 555 3.55 -7.51 28.86
CA GLN A 555 2.91 -7.66 27.54
C GLN A 555 1.90 -8.81 27.52
N GLN A 556 2.23 -9.95 28.15
CA GLN A 556 1.34 -11.08 28.31
C GLN A 556 0.16 -10.78 29.23
N ARG A 557 0.39 -10.11 30.37
CA ARG A 557 -0.69 -9.71 31.30
C ARG A 557 -1.66 -8.73 30.64
N VAL A 558 -1.19 -7.75 29.88
CA VAL A 558 -2.05 -6.82 29.12
C VAL A 558 -2.85 -7.56 28.05
N ALA A 559 -2.20 -8.47 27.31
CA ALA A 559 -2.89 -9.31 26.33
C ALA A 559 -3.94 -10.24 26.95
N PHE A 560 -3.70 -10.75 28.16
CA PHE A 560 -4.68 -11.55 28.90
C PHE A 560 -5.80 -10.68 29.49
N LEU A 561 -5.50 -9.46 29.96
CA LEU A 561 -6.51 -8.52 30.42
C LEU A 561 -7.51 -8.17 29.31
N ARG A 562 -7.03 -8.06 28.06
CA ARG A 562 -7.87 -7.95 26.86
C ARG A 562 -8.89 -9.10 26.75
N LEU A 563 -8.47 -10.33 27.05
CA LEU A 563 -9.38 -11.50 27.08
C LEU A 563 -10.46 -11.34 28.17
N LEU A 564 -10.05 -10.95 29.38
CA LEU A 564 -10.96 -10.76 30.51
C LEU A 564 -11.95 -9.62 30.29
N TYR A 565 -11.55 -8.59 29.53
CA TYR A 565 -12.41 -7.48 29.15
C TYR A 565 -13.51 -7.93 28.16
N HIS A 566 -13.13 -8.63 27.09
CA HIS A 566 -14.09 -9.04 26.05
C HIS A 566 -15.00 -10.20 26.46
N ARG A 567 -14.58 -11.03 27.42
CA ARG A 567 -15.34 -12.19 27.93
C ARG A 567 -15.88 -13.10 26.82
N PRO A 568 -15.00 -13.64 25.93
CA PRO A 568 -15.43 -14.53 24.86
C PRO A 568 -16.06 -15.82 25.39
N GLN A 569 -16.89 -16.48 24.59
CA GLN A 569 -17.37 -17.84 24.91
C GLN A 569 -16.22 -18.86 24.85
N PHE A 570 -15.30 -18.70 23.89
CA PHE A 570 -14.14 -19.55 23.68
C PHE A 570 -12.85 -18.74 23.55
N ALA A 571 -11.80 -19.16 24.25
CA ALA A 571 -10.48 -18.54 24.20
C ALA A 571 -9.42 -19.56 23.76
N PHE A 572 -8.69 -19.23 22.70
CA PHE A 572 -7.55 -20.00 22.21
C PHE A 572 -6.25 -19.29 22.62
N LEU A 573 -5.48 -19.91 23.50
CA LEU A 573 -4.31 -19.32 24.13
C LEU A 573 -3.05 -20.03 23.66
N ASP A 574 -2.21 -19.38 22.86
CA ASP A 574 -0.93 -19.92 22.39
C ASP A 574 0.19 -19.50 23.36
N GLU A 575 0.52 -20.29 24.38
CA GLU A 575 1.62 -20.02 25.35
C GLU A 575 1.60 -18.62 26.02
N VAL A 576 0.39 -18.10 26.27
CA VAL A 576 0.16 -16.70 26.70
C VAL A 576 0.69 -16.37 28.09
N THR A 577 1.00 -17.37 28.94
CA THR A 577 1.53 -17.17 30.30
C THR A 577 2.98 -17.64 30.48
N SER A 578 3.68 -17.93 29.37
CA SER A 578 5.05 -18.46 29.38
C SER A 578 6.08 -17.57 30.10
N ALA A 579 5.89 -16.25 30.08
CA ALA A 579 6.76 -15.25 30.73
C ALA A 579 6.15 -14.67 32.02
N VAL A 580 5.03 -15.23 32.50
CA VAL A 580 4.35 -14.81 33.73
C VAL A 580 4.67 -15.78 34.87
N SER A 581 4.72 -15.25 36.10
CA SER A 581 4.93 -16.02 37.33
C SER A 581 3.72 -16.90 37.66
N LEU A 582 3.93 -17.99 38.42
CA LEU A 582 2.90 -19.01 38.67
C LEU A 582 1.69 -18.49 39.47
N ASP A 583 1.92 -17.57 40.40
CA ASP A 583 0.90 -16.88 41.19
C ASP A 583 -0.03 -16.03 40.32
N VAL A 584 0.54 -15.28 39.37
CA VAL A 584 -0.25 -14.44 38.45
C VAL A 584 -0.91 -15.31 37.38
N GLU A 585 -0.25 -16.37 36.90
CA GLU A 585 -0.88 -17.37 36.02
C GLU A 585 -2.14 -17.95 36.67
N ASP A 586 -2.06 -18.27 37.96
CA ASP A 586 -3.19 -18.77 38.74
C ASP A 586 -4.38 -17.80 38.75
N LEU A 587 -4.09 -16.53 39.05
CA LEU A 587 -5.09 -15.47 39.07
C LEU A 587 -5.74 -15.26 37.70
N LEU A 588 -4.95 -15.29 36.62
CA LEU A 588 -5.43 -15.08 35.25
C LEU A 588 -6.37 -16.21 34.79
N TYR A 589 -5.97 -17.46 34.99
CA TYR A 589 -6.79 -18.61 34.60
C TYR A 589 -8.04 -18.76 35.46
N SER A 590 -7.93 -18.62 36.79
CA SER A 590 -9.08 -18.66 37.70
C SER A 590 -10.10 -17.57 37.33
N SER A 591 -9.60 -16.37 37.07
CA SER A 591 -10.40 -15.24 36.59
C SER A 591 -11.16 -15.50 35.29
N ALA A 592 -10.55 -16.21 34.34
CA ALA A 592 -11.22 -16.55 33.08
C ALA A 592 -12.29 -17.63 33.29
N MET A 593 -12.03 -18.59 34.18
CA MET A 593 -12.98 -19.63 34.57
C MET A 593 -14.21 -19.06 35.28
N ASP A 594 -14.01 -18.12 36.20
CA ASP A 594 -15.09 -17.42 36.91
C ASP A 594 -16.00 -16.64 35.97
N LEU A 595 -15.44 -16.13 34.86
CA LEU A 595 -16.19 -15.46 33.80
C LEU A 595 -16.88 -16.45 32.83
N GLY A 596 -16.74 -17.76 33.04
CA GLY A 596 -17.36 -18.80 32.23
C GLY A 596 -16.77 -18.95 30.82
N ILE A 597 -15.50 -18.56 30.65
CA ILE A 597 -14.78 -18.66 29.37
C ILE A 597 -14.30 -20.11 29.18
N THR A 598 -14.59 -20.71 28.01
CA THR A 598 -14.05 -22.04 27.65
C THR A 598 -12.61 -21.88 27.16
N LEU A 599 -11.66 -22.57 27.80
CA LEU A 599 -10.23 -22.37 27.59
C LEU A 599 -9.61 -23.51 26.76
N ILE A 600 -9.03 -23.15 25.61
CA ILE A 600 -8.19 -24.03 24.79
C ILE A 600 -6.79 -23.45 24.83
N SER A 601 -5.93 -24.01 25.69
CA SER A 601 -4.58 -23.47 25.90
C SER A 601 -3.52 -24.39 25.35
N VAL A 602 -2.50 -23.80 24.74
CA VAL A 602 -1.24 -24.45 24.39
C VAL A 602 -0.25 -24.09 25.49
N GLY A 603 0.33 -25.11 26.11
CA GLY A 603 1.24 -24.91 27.22
C GLY A 603 2.19 -26.07 27.44
N HIS A 604 3.26 -25.78 28.17
CA HIS A 604 4.28 -26.74 28.56
C HIS A 604 4.30 -27.00 30.07
N ARG A 605 3.58 -26.18 30.85
CA ARG A 605 3.58 -26.26 32.31
C ARG A 605 2.47 -27.18 32.80
N GLU A 606 2.81 -28.13 33.66
CA GLU A 606 1.84 -29.02 34.31
C GLU A 606 0.85 -28.26 35.20
N THR A 607 1.21 -27.07 35.67
CA THR A 607 0.34 -26.19 36.47
C THR A 607 -0.95 -25.82 35.78
N LEU A 608 -1.00 -25.90 34.45
CA LEU A 608 -2.20 -25.63 33.67
C LEU A 608 -3.22 -26.77 33.74
N THR A 609 -2.81 -27.99 34.07
CA THR A 609 -3.71 -29.17 34.08
C THR A 609 -4.92 -28.99 35.00
N LYS A 610 -4.78 -28.26 36.12
CA LYS A 610 -5.88 -27.98 37.06
C LYS A 610 -7.03 -27.15 36.48
N TYR A 611 -6.80 -26.46 35.37
CA TYR A 611 -7.80 -25.62 34.69
C TYR A 611 -8.49 -26.33 33.52
N HIS A 612 -7.98 -27.50 33.13
CA HIS A 612 -8.40 -28.20 31.92
C HIS A 612 -8.98 -29.59 32.26
N GLN A 613 -9.98 -30.00 31.49
CA GLN A 613 -10.63 -31.29 31.64
C GLN A 613 -10.03 -32.34 30.71
N PHE A 614 -9.52 -31.91 29.56
CA PHE A 614 -8.94 -32.79 28.54
C PHE A 614 -7.50 -32.39 28.24
N LEU A 615 -6.65 -33.40 28.05
CA LEU A 615 -5.29 -33.27 27.59
C LEU A 615 -5.20 -33.74 26.15
N PHE A 616 -4.93 -32.81 25.23
CA PHE A 616 -4.65 -33.08 23.84
C PHE A 616 -3.13 -33.14 23.65
N THR A 617 -2.59 -34.33 23.35
CA THR A 617 -1.15 -34.54 23.17
C THR A 617 -0.78 -34.70 21.70
N LEU A 618 0.27 -33.98 21.28
CA LEU A 618 0.92 -34.15 19.98
C LEU A 618 2.27 -34.85 20.16
N ASP A 619 2.45 -35.99 19.52
CA ASP A 619 3.66 -36.84 19.66
C ASP A 619 4.88 -36.32 18.89
N GLY A 620 4.69 -35.38 17.96
CA GLY A 620 5.74 -34.83 17.09
C GLY A 620 6.06 -35.66 15.85
N HIS A 621 5.41 -36.82 15.70
CA HIS A 621 5.48 -37.75 14.57
C HIS A 621 4.16 -37.83 13.79
N SER A 622 3.38 -36.74 13.78
CA SER A 622 2.06 -36.60 13.14
C SER A 622 0.89 -37.28 13.85
N GLY A 623 1.13 -37.96 14.97
CA GLY A 623 0.09 -38.56 15.80
C GLY A 623 -0.45 -37.57 16.84
N TRP A 624 -1.68 -37.85 17.27
CA TRP A 624 -2.39 -37.06 18.27
C TRP A 624 -3.22 -38.00 19.15
N ASN A 625 -3.40 -37.62 20.42
CA ASN A 625 -4.23 -38.35 21.36
C ASN A 625 -4.95 -37.39 22.32
N ILE A 626 -6.17 -37.73 22.73
CA ILE A 626 -6.98 -36.94 23.66
C ILE A 626 -7.37 -37.83 24.84
N GLU A 627 -7.01 -37.40 26.03
CA GLU A 627 -7.31 -38.12 27.27
C GLU A 627 -7.96 -37.18 28.29
N PRO A 628 -8.93 -37.64 29.09
CA PRO A 628 -9.45 -36.88 30.21
C PRO A 628 -8.39 -36.73 31.29
N ILE A 629 -8.22 -35.53 31.83
CA ILE A 629 -7.32 -35.25 32.95
C ILE A 629 -7.98 -35.78 34.23
N ALA A 630 -7.34 -36.75 34.88
CA ALA A 630 -7.78 -37.27 36.16
C ALA A 630 -7.60 -36.17 37.23
N ASN A 631 -8.67 -35.45 37.55
CA ASN A 631 -8.65 -34.42 38.59
C ASN A 631 -8.25 -35.05 39.94
N LYS A 632 -7.05 -34.73 40.43
CA LYS A 632 -6.76 -34.77 41.88
C LYS A 632 -7.56 -33.63 42.50
N ARG A 633 -8.77 -33.95 42.99
CA ARG A 633 -9.53 -33.06 43.86
C ARG A 633 -8.74 -32.72 45.12
#